data_AF-A0A7H9KAE6-F1
#
_entry.id   AF-A0A7H9KAE6-F1
#
_cell.length_a   1.000
_cell.length_b   1.000
_cell.length_c   1.000
_cell.angle_alpha   90.00
_cell.angle_beta   90.00
_cell.angle_gamma   90.00
#
_symmetry.space_group_name_H-M   'P 1'
#
loop_
_entity.id
_entity.type
_entity.pdbx_description
1 polymer ?
#
loop_
_entity_poly.entity_id
_entity_poly.type
_entity_poly.pdbx_seq_one_letter_code
_entity_poly.pdbx_strand_id
1 'polypeptide(L)'
;MSRFRHALQDRDQHIRSLRIISAVLAGFLLLACIGWMTAPSRLTIHNPPDLRSGSTRPWWEVPPSTVYSFAFYIFQQLNAWPKNGEVDYPAKIHALSAYLTPSCRELMEGDARRRKDAGELLDRVRVVYEIPEHGYGGRYNKNPVTVQGRDNWLVRLDLVADEYFHAEPVKRALVRYPLKVVRWEGDPEQNPFGLALDCYSGTPQRLEAAPAAGGTQ
;
A
#
# COMPACT_ATOMS: atom_id res chain seq x y z
N MET A 1 -23.36 70.35 38.34
CA MET A 1 -22.12 69.54 38.17
C MET A 1 -22.32 68.04 38.45
N SER A 2 -23.38 67.59 39.13
CA SER A 2 -23.61 66.15 39.43
C SER A 2 -23.95 65.30 38.20
N ARG A 3 -24.75 65.82 37.24
CA ARG A 3 -25.23 65.07 36.07
C ARG A 3 -24.11 64.61 35.12
N PHE A 4 -23.09 65.44 34.89
CA PHE A 4 -21.90 65.08 34.11
C PHE A 4 -21.03 64.05 34.83
N ARG A 5 -20.93 64.15 36.17
CA ARG A 5 -20.20 63.18 37.00
C ARG A 5 -20.89 61.80 36.99
N HIS A 6 -22.21 61.76 37.06
CA HIS A 6 -22.99 60.51 36.93
C HIS A 6 -22.87 59.89 35.54
N ALA A 7 -22.90 60.69 34.46
CA ALA A 7 -22.71 60.17 33.10
C ALA A 7 -21.30 59.61 32.86
N LEU A 8 -20.27 60.22 33.45
CA LEU A 8 -18.90 59.68 33.41
C LEU A 8 -18.79 58.40 34.24
N GLN A 9 -19.40 58.35 35.42
CA GLN A 9 -19.40 57.18 36.29
C GLN A 9 -20.12 55.97 35.67
N ASP A 10 -21.24 56.20 34.97
CA ASP A 10 -21.98 55.15 34.27
C ASP A 10 -21.19 54.57 33.08
N ARG A 11 -20.50 55.43 32.32
CA ARG A 11 -19.54 55.00 31.27
C ARG A 11 -18.37 54.21 31.84
N ASP A 12 -17.78 54.67 32.95
CA ASP A 12 -16.66 53.98 33.59
C ASP A 12 -17.08 52.61 34.15
N GLN A 13 -18.29 52.50 34.69
CA GLN A 13 -18.85 51.24 35.15
C GLN A 13 -19.12 50.28 33.99
N HIS A 14 -19.62 50.78 32.86
CA HIS A 14 -19.82 49.99 31.65
C HIS A 14 -18.51 49.52 31.00
N ILE A 15 -17.49 50.38 30.97
CA ILE A 15 -16.15 50.00 30.49
C ILE A 15 -15.52 48.95 31.42
N ARG A 16 -15.71 49.09 32.75
CA ARG A 16 -15.24 48.09 33.71
C ARG A 16 -15.94 46.75 33.54
N SER A 17 -17.26 46.72 33.35
CA SER A 17 -17.98 45.46 33.13
C SER A 17 -17.54 44.77 31.83
N LEU A 18 -17.35 45.52 30.74
CA LEU A 18 -16.81 45.00 29.48
C LEU A 18 -15.40 44.41 29.64
N ARG A 19 -14.50 45.08 30.38
CA ARG A 19 -13.14 44.57 30.63
C ARG A 19 -13.15 43.27 31.44
N ILE A 20 -14.02 43.18 32.45
CA ILE A 20 -14.18 41.96 33.25
C ILE A 20 -14.67 40.81 32.35
N ILE A 21 -15.68 41.06 31.52
CA ILE A 21 -16.21 40.06 30.59
C ILE A 21 -15.14 39.60 29.59
N SER A 22 -14.38 40.52 28.99
CA SER A 22 -13.31 40.18 28.05
C SER A 22 -12.19 39.36 28.72
N ALA A 23 -11.84 39.66 29.98
CA ALA A 23 -10.85 38.87 30.72
C ALA A 23 -11.34 37.44 31.00
N VAL A 24 -12.62 37.30 31.35
CA VAL A 24 -13.25 35.98 31.55
C VAL A 24 -13.26 35.16 30.24
N LEU A 25 -13.63 35.79 29.12
CA LEU A 25 -13.61 35.13 27.81
C LEU A 25 -12.19 34.70 27.40
N ALA A 26 -11.19 35.54 27.64
CA ALA A 26 -9.79 35.19 27.39
C ALA A 26 -9.32 34.01 28.25
N GLY A 27 -9.78 33.92 29.50
CA GLY A 27 -9.54 32.77 30.38
C GLY A 27 -10.11 31.47 29.83
N PHE A 28 -11.36 31.49 29.34
CA PHE A 28 -11.97 30.33 28.69
C PHE A 28 -11.22 29.90 27.43
N LEU A 29 -10.79 30.87 26.62
CA LEU A 29 -10.01 30.59 25.40
C LEU A 29 -8.68 29.89 25.74
N LEU A 30 -7.96 30.37 26.76
CA LEU A 30 -6.72 29.76 27.21
C LEU A 30 -6.91 28.34 27.71
N LEU A 31 -7.96 28.08 28.51
CA LEU A 31 -8.29 26.73 28.98
C LEU A 31 -8.58 25.79 27.82
N ALA A 32 -9.32 26.24 26.80
CA ALA A 32 -9.61 25.46 25.61
C ALA A 32 -8.33 25.13 24.80
N CYS A 33 -7.44 26.12 24.61
CA CYS A 33 -6.16 25.91 23.92
C CYS A 33 -5.26 24.91 24.65
N ILE A 34 -5.17 24.99 25.99
CA ILE A 34 -4.40 24.05 26.80
C ILE A 34 -4.98 22.64 26.71
N GLY A 35 -6.32 22.51 26.79
CA GLY A 35 -7.01 21.23 26.60
C GLY A 35 -6.77 20.62 25.21
N TRP A 36 -6.70 21.45 24.17
CA TRP A 36 -6.39 21.01 22.81
C TRP A 36 -4.94 20.57 22.63
N MET A 37 -3.99 21.32 23.20
CA MET A 37 -2.56 20.98 23.13
C MET A 37 -2.20 19.71 23.92
N THR A 38 -2.96 19.40 24.96
CA THR A 38 -2.79 18.19 25.79
C THR A 38 -3.65 17.01 25.33
N ALA A 39 -4.44 17.21 24.27
CA ALA A 39 -5.23 16.14 23.68
C ALA A 39 -4.29 15.03 23.16
N PRO A 40 -4.50 13.76 23.57
CA PRO A 40 -3.59 12.67 23.24
C PRO A 40 -3.49 12.46 21.72
N SER A 41 -2.25 12.50 21.20
CA SER A 41 -1.91 12.35 19.78
C SER A 41 -2.00 10.92 19.24
N ARG A 42 -2.47 9.97 20.06
CA ARG A 42 -2.68 8.58 19.69
C ARG A 42 -4.09 8.16 20.10
N LEU A 43 -5.01 8.28 19.14
CA LEU A 43 -6.34 7.70 19.25
C LEU A 43 -6.27 6.28 18.68
N THR A 44 -6.25 5.27 19.54
CA THR A 44 -6.44 3.89 19.11
C THR A 44 -7.91 3.71 18.78
N ILE A 45 -8.28 3.96 17.52
CA ILE A 45 -9.66 3.78 17.06
C ILE A 45 -9.90 2.28 16.93
N HIS A 46 -10.47 1.69 17.98
CA HIS A 46 -11.21 0.44 17.82
C HIS A 46 -12.49 0.80 17.09
N ASN A 47 -12.53 0.56 15.77
CA ASN A 47 -13.74 0.63 14.98
C ASN A 47 -14.38 -0.76 14.97
N PRO A 48 -15.19 -1.13 15.98
CA PRO A 48 -16.06 -2.29 15.82
C PRO A 48 -17.00 -1.96 14.65
N PRO A 49 -17.24 -2.89 13.72
CA PRO A 49 -18.10 -2.63 12.57
C PRO A 49 -19.48 -2.16 13.05
N ASP A 50 -19.81 -0.89 12.76
CA ASP A 50 -21.11 -0.29 13.04
C ASP A 50 -22.17 -0.87 12.08
N LEU A 51 -23.05 -1.70 12.62
CA LEU A 51 -24.10 -2.42 11.89
C LEU A 51 -25.29 -1.54 11.46
N ARG A 52 -25.29 -0.24 11.73
CA ARG A 52 -26.45 0.64 11.42
C ARG A 52 -26.28 1.49 10.16
N SER A 53 -25.06 1.71 9.70
CA SER A 53 -24.78 2.32 8.39
C SER A 53 -23.36 2.02 7.86
N GLY A 54 -22.60 1.17 8.55
CA GLY A 54 -21.26 0.77 8.18
C GLY A 54 -21.26 -0.46 7.26
N SER A 55 -20.26 -0.53 6.38
CA SER A 55 -20.01 -1.64 5.46
C SER A 55 -20.19 -2.99 6.17
N THR A 56 -21.31 -3.66 5.92
CA THR A 56 -21.55 -5.03 6.36
C THR A 56 -20.70 -5.95 5.50
N ARG A 57 -19.50 -6.25 5.96
CA ARG A 57 -18.62 -7.25 5.35
C ARG A 57 -18.52 -8.47 6.25
N PRO A 58 -18.67 -9.69 5.70
CA PRO A 58 -18.36 -10.89 6.45
C PRO A 58 -16.91 -10.83 6.95
N TRP A 59 -16.68 -11.16 8.23
CA TRP A 59 -15.35 -11.04 8.84
C TRP A 59 -14.30 -11.95 8.17
N TRP A 60 -14.75 -13.01 7.50
CA TRP A 60 -13.91 -13.94 6.75
C TRP A 60 -13.61 -13.50 5.32
N GLU A 61 -14.30 -12.49 4.79
CA GLU A 61 -14.13 -12.05 3.41
C GLU A 61 -12.89 -11.16 3.27
N VAL A 62 -11.93 -11.57 2.45
CA VAL A 62 -10.76 -10.75 2.13
C VAL A 62 -11.11 -9.85 0.95
N PRO A 63 -11.01 -8.50 1.08
CA PRO A 63 -11.30 -7.60 -0.02
C PRO A 63 -10.37 -7.84 -1.22
N PRO A 64 -10.87 -7.81 -2.47
CA PRO A 64 -10.03 -7.99 -3.67
C PRO A 64 -8.88 -6.98 -3.77
N SER A 65 -9.06 -5.76 -3.28
CA SER A 65 -8.00 -4.75 -3.19
C SER A 65 -6.85 -5.20 -2.29
N THR A 66 -7.15 -5.84 -1.15
CA THR A 66 -6.14 -6.37 -0.22
C THR A 66 -5.38 -7.53 -0.85
N VAL A 67 -6.09 -8.43 -1.54
CA VAL A 67 -5.47 -9.53 -2.30
C VAL A 67 -4.52 -9.00 -3.38
N TYR A 68 -4.94 -7.97 -4.10
CA TYR A 68 -4.11 -7.31 -5.11
C TYR A 68 -2.86 -6.68 -4.51
N SER A 69 -3.02 -5.85 -3.47
CA SER A 69 -1.90 -5.18 -2.81
C SER A 69 -0.91 -6.17 -2.21
N PHE A 70 -1.39 -7.24 -1.58
CA PHE A 70 -0.55 -8.35 -1.10
C PHE A 70 0.25 -8.98 -2.25
N ALA A 71 -0.43 -9.37 -3.33
CA ALA A 71 0.20 -10.04 -4.45
C ALA A 71 1.27 -9.16 -5.10
N PHE A 72 0.94 -7.89 -5.34
CA PHE A 72 1.88 -6.91 -5.89
C PHE A 72 3.09 -6.73 -4.97
N TYR A 73 2.87 -6.48 -3.68
CA TYR A 73 3.95 -6.23 -2.74
C TYR A 73 4.93 -7.41 -2.64
N ILE A 74 4.42 -8.63 -2.42
CA ILE A 74 5.27 -9.82 -2.29
C ILE A 74 5.97 -10.14 -3.61
N PHE A 75 5.26 -10.06 -4.74
CA PHE A 75 5.85 -10.33 -6.05
C PHE A 75 6.93 -9.30 -6.41
N GLN A 76 6.72 -8.04 -6.07
CA GLN A 76 7.71 -6.98 -6.23
C GLN A 76 8.96 -7.27 -5.41
N GLN A 77 8.81 -7.60 -4.12
CA GLN A 77 9.95 -7.91 -3.25
C GLN A 77 10.74 -9.13 -3.72
N LEU A 78 10.04 -10.15 -4.21
CA LEU A 78 10.64 -11.38 -4.72
C LEU A 78 11.46 -11.16 -6.01
N ASN A 79 11.05 -10.19 -6.83
CA ASN A 79 11.71 -9.84 -8.09
C ASN A 79 12.56 -8.55 -8.00
N ALA A 80 12.93 -8.13 -6.79
CA ALA A 80 13.82 -6.99 -6.55
C ALA A 80 15.21 -7.48 -6.14
N TRP A 81 16.16 -7.41 -7.08
CA TRP A 81 17.56 -7.83 -6.90
C TRP A 81 18.45 -6.59 -7.04
N PRO A 82 18.70 -5.84 -5.96
CA PRO A 82 19.33 -4.52 -6.05
C PRO A 82 20.84 -4.58 -6.34
N LYS A 83 21.52 -5.71 -6.14
CA LYS A 83 22.98 -5.81 -6.28
C LYS A 83 23.41 -6.92 -7.22
N ASN A 84 22.97 -8.15 -6.95
CA ASN A 84 23.37 -9.33 -7.72
C ASN A 84 22.27 -10.39 -7.60
N GLY A 85 21.58 -10.67 -8.70
CA GLY A 85 20.48 -11.62 -8.78
C GLY A 85 20.84 -13.02 -8.31
N GLU A 86 22.11 -13.44 -8.43
CA GLU A 86 22.55 -14.78 -8.03
C GLU A 86 22.53 -14.96 -6.50
N VAL A 87 22.72 -13.86 -5.76
CA VAL A 87 22.71 -13.82 -4.29
C VAL A 87 21.36 -13.34 -3.77
N ASP A 88 20.84 -12.25 -4.34
CA ASP A 88 19.64 -11.58 -3.87
C ASP A 88 18.39 -12.43 -4.10
N TYR A 89 18.27 -13.12 -5.23
CA TYR A 89 17.06 -13.87 -5.56
C TYR A 89 16.82 -15.06 -4.62
N PRO A 90 17.78 -15.98 -4.38
CA PRO A 90 17.62 -17.04 -3.39
C PRO A 90 17.38 -16.50 -1.97
N ALA A 91 18.08 -15.43 -1.58
CA ALA A 91 17.90 -14.81 -0.28
C ALA A 91 16.48 -14.24 -0.09
N LYS A 92 15.91 -13.61 -1.13
CA LYS A 92 14.52 -13.14 -1.13
C LYS A 92 13.51 -14.29 -1.05
N ILE A 93 13.73 -15.38 -1.79
CA ILE A 93 12.86 -16.57 -1.71
C ILE A 93 12.82 -17.12 -0.28
N HIS A 94 13.98 -17.22 0.38
CA HIS A 94 14.06 -17.68 1.76
C HIS A 94 13.38 -16.71 2.74
N ALA A 95 13.69 -15.40 2.63
CA ALA A 95 13.14 -14.37 3.50
C ALA A 95 11.61 -14.22 3.38
N LEU A 96 11.04 -14.49 2.20
CA LEU A 96 9.60 -14.39 1.93
C LEU A 96 8.88 -15.74 2.05
N SER A 97 9.53 -16.79 2.54
CA SER A 97 8.98 -18.15 2.57
C SER A 97 7.63 -18.27 3.28
N ALA A 98 7.36 -17.45 4.30
CA ALA A 98 6.07 -17.41 5.00
C ALA A 98 4.90 -16.92 4.12
N TYR A 99 5.20 -16.24 3.00
CA TYR A 99 4.23 -15.71 2.04
C TYR A 99 4.12 -16.55 0.76
N LEU A 100 4.82 -17.69 0.69
CA LEU A 100 4.81 -18.59 -0.46
C LEU A 100 4.25 -19.96 -0.04
N THR A 101 3.42 -20.56 -0.90
CA THR A 101 3.08 -21.98 -0.73
C THR A 101 4.34 -22.84 -0.92
N PRO A 102 4.41 -24.05 -0.33
CA PRO A 102 5.58 -24.93 -0.53
C PRO A 102 5.88 -25.22 -2.00
N SER A 103 4.84 -25.46 -2.80
CA SER A 103 4.93 -25.64 -4.26
C SER A 103 5.49 -24.40 -4.95
N CYS A 104 5.02 -23.21 -4.55
CA CYS A 104 5.51 -21.97 -5.14
C CYS A 104 6.98 -21.72 -4.78
N ARG A 105 7.37 -21.98 -3.52
CA ARG A 105 8.77 -21.87 -3.10
C ARG A 105 9.67 -22.76 -3.96
N GLU A 106 9.32 -24.02 -4.13
CA GLU A 106 10.10 -24.96 -4.95
C GLU A 106 10.21 -24.49 -6.42
N LEU A 107 9.11 -23.98 -6.99
CA LEU A 107 9.11 -23.42 -8.34
C LEU A 107 10.08 -22.24 -8.47
N MET A 108 10.07 -21.32 -7.50
CA MET A 108 10.95 -20.14 -7.50
C MET A 108 12.42 -20.52 -7.27
N GLU A 109 12.70 -21.48 -6.38
CA GLU A 109 14.05 -22.01 -6.20
C GLU A 109 14.57 -22.72 -7.46
N GLY A 110 13.71 -23.48 -8.14
CA GLY A 110 14.01 -24.09 -9.43
C GLY A 110 14.29 -23.06 -10.52
N ASP A 111 13.51 -21.97 -10.54
CA ASP A 111 13.74 -20.83 -11.43
C ASP A 111 15.07 -20.13 -11.16
N ALA A 112 15.40 -19.89 -9.89
CA ALA A 112 16.67 -19.29 -9.49
C ALA A 112 17.86 -20.15 -9.93
N ARG A 113 17.81 -21.47 -9.71
CA ARG A 113 18.85 -22.42 -10.17
C ARG A 113 19.02 -22.38 -11.68
N ARG A 114 17.92 -22.53 -12.43
CA ARG A 114 17.94 -22.55 -13.89
C ARG A 114 18.53 -21.26 -14.48
N ARG A 115 18.16 -20.10 -13.92
CA ARG A 115 18.67 -18.78 -14.38
C ARG A 115 20.13 -18.57 -14.01
N LYS A 116 20.56 -19.04 -12.84
CA LYS A 116 21.97 -19.05 -12.44
C LYS A 116 22.80 -19.89 -13.42
N ASP A 117 22.35 -21.11 -13.73
CA ASP A 117 23.06 -22.01 -14.64
C ASP A 117 23.12 -21.46 -16.08
N ALA A 118 22.11 -20.68 -16.47
CA ALA A 118 22.09 -19.95 -17.74
C ALA A 118 22.90 -18.65 -17.76
N GLY A 119 23.51 -18.24 -16.64
CA GLY A 119 24.26 -16.99 -16.51
C GLY A 119 23.39 -15.73 -16.53
N GLU A 120 22.09 -15.84 -16.31
CA GLU A 120 21.15 -14.70 -16.38
C GLU A 120 21.13 -13.83 -15.11
N LEU A 121 21.76 -14.28 -14.01
CA LEU A 121 21.68 -13.64 -12.69
C LEU A 121 22.96 -12.96 -12.23
N LEU A 122 24.12 -13.34 -12.75
CA LEU A 122 25.41 -12.85 -12.29
C LEU A 122 25.52 -11.33 -12.53
N ASP A 123 25.74 -10.59 -11.44
CA ASP A 123 25.78 -9.11 -11.39
C ASP A 123 24.56 -8.43 -12.05
N ARG A 124 23.46 -9.17 -12.15
CA ARG A 124 22.19 -8.69 -12.69
C ARG A 124 21.44 -7.97 -11.58
N VAL A 125 21.13 -6.70 -11.81
CA VAL A 125 20.23 -5.93 -10.98
C VAL A 125 18.84 -5.96 -11.60
N ARG A 126 17.79 -6.15 -10.79
CA ARG A 126 16.40 -6.16 -11.26
C ARG A 126 15.51 -5.34 -10.35
N VAL A 127 14.61 -4.59 -10.97
CA VAL A 127 13.50 -3.92 -10.29
C VAL A 127 12.19 -4.22 -11.03
N VAL A 128 11.11 -4.32 -10.26
CA VAL A 128 9.76 -4.50 -10.79
C VAL A 128 8.86 -3.42 -10.19
N TYR A 129 7.99 -2.84 -11.00
CA TYR A 129 7.03 -1.82 -10.58
C TYR A 129 5.80 -1.83 -11.49
N GLU A 130 4.69 -1.27 -11.02
CA GLU A 130 3.45 -1.23 -11.80
C GLU A 130 3.57 -0.33 -13.03
N ILE A 131 2.90 -0.73 -14.11
CA ILE A 131 2.70 0.15 -15.26
C ILE A 131 1.67 1.23 -14.87
N PRO A 132 1.94 2.53 -15.08
CA PRO A 132 0.98 3.59 -14.78
C PRO A 132 -0.39 3.34 -15.43
N GLU A 133 -1.48 3.56 -14.69
CA GLU A 133 -2.87 3.25 -15.09
C GLU A 133 -3.22 1.76 -15.27
N HIS A 134 -2.31 0.82 -14.98
CA HIS A 134 -2.58 -0.63 -14.98
C HIS A 134 -2.62 -1.25 -13.57
N GLY A 135 -2.53 -0.42 -12.52
CA GLY A 135 -2.75 -0.80 -11.12
C GLY A 135 -4.22 -1.19 -10.83
N TYR A 136 -4.54 -1.46 -9.56
CA TYR A 136 -5.90 -1.80 -9.15
C TYR A 136 -6.92 -0.72 -9.49
N GLY A 137 -7.96 -1.07 -10.27
CA GLY A 137 -8.97 -0.11 -10.73
C GLY A 137 -8.46 0.86 -11.80
N GLY A 138 -7.26 0.63 -12.34
CA GLY A 138 -6.67 1.44 -13.39
C GLY A 138 -7.40 1.33 -14.73
N ARG A 139 -7.20 2.32 -15.61
CA ARG A 139 -7.85 2.42 -16.93
C ARG A 139 -7.72 1.14 -17.75
N TYR A 140 -6.53 0.53 -17.75
CA TYR A 140 -6.19 -0.63 -18.59
C TYR A 140 -6.25 -1.97 -17.84
N ASN A 141 -6.47 -1.94 -16.53
CA ASN A 141 -6.59 -3.13 -15.69
C ASN A 141 -7.67 -2.95 -14.62
N LYS A 142 -8.91 -2.73 -15.07
CA LYS A 142 -10.03 -2.35 -14.19
C LYS A 142 -10.32 -3.39 -13.09
N ASN A 143 -10.35 -4.67 -13.47
CA ASN A 143 -10.68 -5.79 -12.57
C ASN A 143 -9.49 -6.78 -12.55
N PRO A 144 -8.42 -6.48 -11.82
CA PRO A 144 -7.22 -7.33 -11.83
C PRO A 144 -7.38 -8.58 -10.97
N VAL A 145 -8.33 -8.61 -10.05
CA VAL A 145 -8.57 -9.75 -9.16
C VAL A 145 -9.86 -10.45 -9.54
N THR A 146 -9.77 -11.75 -9.78
CA THR A 146 -10.90 -12.65 -9.98
C THR A 146 -11.02 -13.56 -8.76
N VAL A 147 -12.15 -13.50 -8.07
CA VAL A 147 -12.47 -14.39 -6.95
C VAL A 147 -12.86 -15.75 -7.52
N GLN A 148 -12.09 -16.80 -7.24
CA GLN A 148 -12.39 -18.16 -7.68
C GLN A 148 -13.23 -18.91 -6.65
N GLY A 149 -13.11 -18.53 -5.38
CA GLY A 149 -13.79 -19.13 -4.25
C GLY A 149 -13.54 -18.33 -2.98
N ARG A 150 -13.93 -18.88 -1.83
CA ARG A 150 -13.80 -18.20 -0.53
C ARG A 150 -12.35 -17.84 -0.17
N ASP A 151 -11.43 -18.73 -0.53
CA ASP A 151 -10.06 -18.77 -0.03
C ASP A 151 -9.01 -18.78 -1.17
N ASN A 152 -9.43 -18.47 -2.41
CA ASN A 152 -8.54 -18.45 -3.57
C ASN A 152 -8.94 -17.39 -4.61
N TRP A 153 -7.91 -16.78 -5.19
CA TRP A 153 -8.02 -15.65 -6.10
C TRP A 153 -7.00 -15.76 -7.23
N LEU A 154 -7.39 -15.27 -8.41
CA LEU A 154 -6.46 -15.00 -9.50
C LEU A 154 -6.18 -13.51 -9.58
N VAL A 155 -4.91 -13.14 -9.64
CA VAL A 155 -4.46 -11.75 -9.71
C VAL A 155 -3.69 -11.52 -10.99
N ARG A 156 -4.06 -10.48 -11.76
CA ARG A 156 -3.33 -10.03 -12.95
C ARG A 156 -2.52 -8.79 -12.61
N LEU A 157 -1.20 -8.94 -12.51
CA LEU A 157 -0.27 -7.83 -12.30
C LEU A 157 0.37 -7.41 -13.62
N ASP A 158 0.17 -6.16 -14.01
CA ASP A 158 0.77 -5.57 -15.21
C ASP A 158 1.98 -4.73 -14.78
N LEU A 159 3.17 -5.30 -14.92
CA LEU A 159 4.40 -4.75 -14.34
C LEU A 159 5.45 -4.48 -15.41
N VAL A 160 6.28 -3.49 -15.15
CA VAL A 160 7.57 -3.32 -15.82
C VAL A 160 8.61 -4.11 -15.06
N ALA A 161 9.39 -4.92 -15.76
CA ALA A 161 10.61 -5.53 -15.26
C ALA A 161 11.80 -4.91 -15.98
N ASP A 162 12.56 -4.10 -15.24
CA ASP A 162 13.82 -3.53 -15.70
C ASP A 162 14.97 -4.32 -15.10
N GLU A 163 15.93 -4.69 -15.95
CA GLU A 163 17.15 -5.35 -15.53
C GLU A 163 18.37 -4.55 -16.04
N TYR A 164 19.39 -4.47 -15.19
CA TYR A 164 20.64 -3.75 -15.43
C TYR A 164 21.84 -4.68 -15.21
N PHE A 165 22.91 -4.42 -15.94
CA PHE A 165 24.22 -5.02 -15.72
C PHE A 165 25.25 -3.89 -15.69
N HIS A 166 25.96 -3.71 -14.58
CA HIS A 166 26.88 -2.57 -14.36
C HIS A 166 26.34 -1.20 -14.81
N ALA A 167 25.09 -0.88 -14.44
CA ALA A 167 24.36 0.35 -14.79
C ALA A 167 23.89 0.47 -16.26
N GLU A 168 24.17 -0.51 -17.12
CA GLU A 168 23.62 -0.56 -18.46
C GLU A 168 22.26 -1.28 -18.48
N PRO A 169 21.21 -0.69 -19.08
CA PRO A 169 19.92 -1.34 -19.20
C PRO A 169 20.01 -2.49 -20.20
N VAL A 170 19.79 -3.70 -19.72
CA VAL A 170 19.93 -4.95 -20.50
C VAL A 170 18.59 -5.57 -20.84
N LYS A 171 17.52 -5.20 -20.13
CA LYS A 171 16.17 -5.63 -20.44
C LYS A 171 15.15 -4.67 -19.86
N ARG A 172 14.13 -4.37 -20.66
CA ARG A 172 12.91 -3.71 -20.22
C ARG A 172 11.72 -4.46 -20.81
N ALA A 173 10.91 -5.04 -19.95
CA ALA A 173 9.76 -5.84 -20.37
C ALA A 173 8.49 -5.38 -19.63
N LEU A 174 7.46 -5.04 -20.39
CA LEU A 174 6.10 -4.87 -19.88
C LEU A 174 5.45 -6.25 -19.92
N VAL A 175 5.04 -6.76 -18.76
CA VAL A 175 4.58 -8.14 -18.63
C VAL A 175 3.36 -8.19 -17.72
N ARG A 176 2.34 -8.92 -18.17
CA ARG A 176 1.20 -9.35 -17.37
C ARG A 176 1.52 -10.68 -16.71
N TYR A 177 1.63 -10.68 -15.39
CA TYR A 177 1.83 -11.86 -14.56
C TYR A 177 0.48 -12.34 -14.01
N PRO A 178 0.00 -13.52 -14.43
CA PRO A 178 -1.18 -14.13 -13.86
C PRO A 178 -0.78 -14.96 -12.62
N LEU A 179 -1.13 -14.47 -11.44
CA LEU A 179 -0.77 -15.08 -10.15
C LEU A 179 -1.96 -15.76 -9.50
N LYS A 180 -1.69 -16.83 -8.74
CA LYS A 180 -2.64 -17.43 -7.79
C LYS A 180 -2.33 -16.93 -6.39
N VAL A 181 -3.36 -16.52 -5.66
CA VAL A 181 -3.27 -16.19 -4.24
C VAL A 181 -4.23 -17.10 -3.49
N VAL A 182 -3.80 -17.61 -2.34
CA VAL A 182 -4.60 -18.45 -1.47
C VAL A 182 -4.61 -17.90 -0.06
N ARG A 183 -5.67 -18.20 0.70
CA ARG A 183 -5.65 -18.02 2.15
C ARG A 183 -4.58 -18.92 2.74
N TRP A 184 -3.80 -18.37 3.66
CA TRP A 184 -2.70 -19.06 4.30
C TRP A 184 -2.67 -18.72 5.78
N GLU A 185 -3.48 -19.45 6.54
CA GLU A 185 -3.55 -19.30 7.98
C GLU A 185 -2.35 -20.02 8.62
N GLY A 186 -1.65 -19.32 9.52
CA GLY A 186 -0.42 -19.78 10.16
C GLY A 186 -0.06 -18.89 11.34
N ASP A 187 1.23 -18.75 11.62
CA ASP A 187 1.73 -17.81 12.64
C ASP A 187 1.59 -16.35 12.15
N PRO A 188 0.72 -15.52 12.76
CA PRO A 188 0.51 -14.14 12.34
C PRO A 188 1.73 -13.25 12.53
N GLU A 189 2.66 -13.61 13.42
CA GLU A 189 3.92 -12.88 13.61
C GLU A 189 4.85 -13.02 12.40
N GLN A 190 4.73 -14.13 11.67
CA GLN A 190 5.52 -14.40 10.46
C GLN A 190 4.77 -13.98 9.18
N ASN A 191 3.46 -14.17 9.14
CA ASN A 191 2.61 -13.79 8.02
C ASN A 191 1.35 -13.06 8.52
N PRO A 192 1.43 -11.73 8.73
CA PRO A 192 0.29 -10.94 9.21
C PRO A 192 -0.82 -10.77 8.15
N PHE A 193 -0.55 -11.10 6.88
CA PHE A 193 -1.56 -10.99 5.81
C PHE A 193 -2.54 -12.17 5.81
N GLY A 194 -2.15 -13.34 6.35
CA GLY A 194 -2.95 -14.56 6.22
C GLY A 194 -3.15 -15.03 4.77
N LEU A 195 -2.23 -14.64 3.88
CA LEU A 195 -2.27 -14.93 2.44
C LEU A 195 -0.92 -15.48 1.97
N ALA A 196 -0.94 -16.32 0.93
CA ALA A 196 0.26 -16.80 0.26
C ALA A 196 0.12 -16.74 -1.26
N LEU A 197 1.24 -16.51 -1.94
CA LEU A 197 1.36 -16.71 -3.38
C LEU A 197 1.46 -18.22 -3.66
N ASP A 198 0.57 -18.70 -4.53
CA ASP A 198 0.64 -20.04 -5.12
C ASP A 198 1.18 -19.98 -6.56
N CYS A 199 2.14 -19.07 -6.76
CA CYS A 199 2.84 -18.81 -8.01
C CYS A 199 1.91 -18.45 -9.18
N TYR A 200 2.09 -19.04 -10.36
CA TYR A 200 1.45 -18.61 -11.59
C TYR A 200 0.17 -19.40 -11.87
N SER A 201 -0.88 -18.73 -12.33
CA SER A 201 -2.10 -19.39 -12.83
C SER A 201 -2.05 -19.68 -14.34
N GLY A 202 -1.00 -19.20 -15.01
CA GLY A 202 -0.76 -19.36 -16.44
C GLY A 202 0.58 -18.74 -16.83
N THR A 203 0.92 -18.78 -18.11
CA THR A 203 2.20 -18.22 -18.60
C THR A 203 2.17 -16.69 -18.56
N PRO A 204 3.20 -16.01 -18.00
CA PRO A 204 3.33 -14.57 -18.10
C PRO A 204 3.32 -14.08 -19.55
N GLN A 205 2.56 -13.02 -19.82
CA GLN A 205 2.34 -12.51 -21.17
C GLN A 205 3.03 -11.17 -21.34
N ARG A 206 3.83 -11.00 -22.40
CA ARG A 206 4.38 -9.69 -22.74
C ARG A 206 3.23 -8.79 -23.21
N LEU A 207 3.16 -7.59 -22.64
CA LEU A 207 2.27 -6.55 -23.13
C LEU A 207 3.00 -5.83 -24.25
N GLU A 208 2.52 -6.00 -25.48
CA GLU A 208 3.06 -5.24 -26.62
C GLU A 208 2.81 -3.75 -26.40
N ALA A 209 3.81 -2.92 -26.72
CA ALA A 209 3.60 -1.48 -26.76
C ALA A 209 2.57 -1.20 -27.87
N ALA A 210 1.52 -0.43 -27.58
CA ALA A 210 0.72 0.16 -28.66
C ALA A 210 1.70 0.88 -29.61
N PRO A 211 1.56 0.72 -30.95
CA PRO A 211 2.43 1.45 -31.87
C PRO A 211 2.33 2.93 -31.53
N ALA A 212 3.49 3.59 -31.39
CA ALA A 212 3.53 5.04 -31.27
C ALA A 212 2.73 5.60 -32.45
N ALA A 213 1.66 6.34 -32.17
CA ALA A 213 0.88 7.01 -33.20
C ALA A 213 1.88 7.78 -34.08
N GLY A 214 1.93 7.40 -35.35
CA GLY A 214 2.99 7.77 -36.27
C GLY A 214 3.25 9.28 -36.24
N GLY A 215 4.52 9.63 -36.03
CA GLY A 215 5.02 10.94 -36.43
C GLY A 215 4.76 11.08 -37.92
N THR A 216 3.93 12.05 -38.28
CA THR A 216 3.76 12.53 -39.64
C THR A 216 5.12 12.83 -40.25
N GLN A 217 5.37 12.20 -41.40
CA GLN A 217 6.41 12.61 -42.35
C GLN A 217 6.15 14.03 -42.86
#